data_AF-A0A1A6BAY4-F1
#
_entry.id   AF-A0A1A6BAY4-F1
#
_cell.length_a   1.000
_cell.length_b   1.000
_cell.length_c   1.000
_cell.angle_alpha   90.00
_cell.angle_beta   90.00
_cell.angle_gamma   90.00
#
_symmetry.space_group_name_H-M   'P 1'
#
loop_
_entity.id
_entity.type
_entity.pdbx_description
1 polymer ?
#
loop_
_entity_poly.entity_id
_entity_poly.type
_entity_poly.pdbx_seq_one_letter_code
_entity_poly.pdbx_strand_id
1 'polypeptide(L)'
;MRKWKRVETRNGPRFRSSLAPHEAALLQNLVSAMIGLLDERQATSPSDELEEITGIKTGHSERPADATLGRLLPDFYRSDEGDPLTLDASEALNSALRSLHEPEIIAAKRVAAQQLLDTLPKNGGRFELTEESANAWISAVNDLRLTLGVMLEIGPQGPERLSADHPLAAHFDVYQWLTVLQEYLVLVLMGKPAG
;
A
#
# COMPACT_ATOMS: atom_id res chain seq x y z
N MET A 1 -7.04 -16.93 7.27
CA MET A 1 -5.57 -17.02 7.22
C MET A 1 -5.09 -17.73 8.48
N ARG A 2 -4.05 -18.55 8.42
CA ARG A 2 -3.44 -19.09 9.66
C ARG A 2 -2.49 -18.06 10.28
N LYS A 3 -2.29 -18.16 11.59
CA LYS A 3 -1.32 -17.32 12.32
C LYS A 3 0.09 -17.50 11.76
N TRP A 4 0.86 -16.41 11.75
CA TRP A 4 2.25 -16.42 11.35
C TRP A 4 3.12 -17.12 12.40
N LYS A 5 4.16 -17.81 11.94
CA LYS A 5 5.20 -18.40 12.80
C LYS A 5 6.57 -17.88 12.39
N ARG A 6 7.30 -17.29 13.34
CA ARG A 6 8.72 -16.97 13.19
C ARG A 6 9.56 -18.22 13.44
N VAL A 7 10.54 -18.46 12.58
CA VAL A 7 11.52 -19.54 12.70
C VAL A 7 12.91 -18.96 12.48
N GLU A 8 13.78 -19.12 13.47
CA GLU A 8 15.19 -18.73 13.33
C GLU A 8 15.93 -19.75 12.47
N THR A 9 16.66 -19.26 11.46
CA THR A 9 17.49 -20.09 10.58
C THR A 9 18.92 -19.55 10.54
N ARG A 10 19.85 -20.32 9.98
CA ARG A 10 21.24 -19.88 9.80
C ARG A 10 21.38 -18.61 8.94
N ASN A 11 20.39 -18.34 8.09
CA ASN A 11 20.39 -17.20 7.16
C ASN A 11 19.41 -16.09 7.61
N GLY A 12 19.14 -16.01 8.91
CA GLY A 12 18.19 -15.05 9.49
C GLY A 12 16.78 -15.62 9.72
N PRO A 13 15.84 -14.79 10.20
CA PRO A 13 14.49 -15.22 10.52
C PRO A 13 13.67 -15.53 9.26
N ARG A 14 12.76 -16.51 9.39
CA ARG A 14 11.77 -16.87 8.38
C ARG A 14 10.37 -16.77 8.96
N PHE A 15 9.42 -16.32 8.15
CA PHE A 15 8.04 -16.11 8.56
C PHE A 15 7.12 -17.03 7.77
N ARG A 16 6.50 -18.00 8.44
CA ARG A 16 5.68 -19.03 7.81
C ARG A 16 4.21 -18.78 8.08
N SER A 17 3.38 -18.94 7.06
CA SER A 17 1.92 -18.92 7.21
C SER A 17 1.26 -19.82 6.15
N SER A 18 -0.06 -19.78 6.09
CA SER A 18 -0.84 -20.39 5.01
C SER A 18 -2.11 -19.62 4.71
N LEU A 19 -2.46 -19.59 3.43
CA LEU A 19 -3.68 -18.97 2.91
C LEU A 19 -4.63 -20.05 2.34
N ALA A 20 -5.92 -19.83 2.46
CA ALA A 20 -6.90 -20.60 1.67
C ALA A 20 -6.82 -20.18 0.18
N PRO A 21 -7.29 -21.03 -0.76
CA PRO A 21 -7.25 -20.69 -2.18
C PRO A 21 -7.94 -19.37 -2.54
N HIS A 22 -9.11 -19.11 -1.95
CA HIS A 22 -9.85 -17.87 -2.18
C HIS A 22 -9.15 -16.63 -1.58
N GLU A 23 -8.45 -16.78 -0.45
CA GLU A 23 -7.66 -15.69 0.14
C GLU A 23 -6.46 -15.31 -0.74
N ALA A 24 -5.78 -16.31 -1.32
CA ALA A 24 -4.69 -16.08 -2.24
C ALA A 24 -5.19 -15.42 -3.54
N ALA A 25 -6.28 -15.91 -4.12
CA ALA A 25 -6.88 -15.30 -5.31
C ALA A 25 -7.33 -13.84 -5.05
N LEU A 26 -7.90 -13.58 -3.87
CA LEU A 26 -8.28 -12.23 -3.47
C LEU A 26 -7.07 -11.29 -3.37
N LEU A 27 -6.00 -11.69 -2.66
CA LEU A 27 -4.78 -10.89 -2.57
C LEU A 27 -4.17 -10.65 -3.95
N GLN A 28 -4.12 -11.68 -4.79
CA GLN A 28 -3.60 -11.55 -6.14
C GLN A 28 -4.37 -10.47 -6.92
N ASN A 29 -5.70 -10.53 -6.91
CA ASN A 29 -6.54 -9.55 -7.61
C ASN A 29 -6.38 -8.14 -7.06
N LEU A 30 -6.37 -7.97 -5.74
CA LEU A 30 -6.21 -6.65 -5.09
C LEU A 30 -4.85 -6.03 -5.41
N VAL A 31 -3.78 -6.81 -5.29
CA VAL A 31 -2.41 -6.33 -5.54
C VAL A 31 -2.20 -6.03 -7.03
N SER A 32 -2.72 -6.88 -7.93
CA SER A 32 -2.66 -6.61 -9.37
C SER A 32 -3.44 -5.36 -9.76
N ALA A 33 -4.62 -5.11 -9.17
CA ALA A 33 -5.38 -3.88 -9.40
C ALA A 33 -4.61 -2.63 -8.91
N MET A 34 -3.97 -2.72 -7.74
CA MET A 34 -3.15 -1.63 -7.20
C MET A 34 -1.93 -1.33 -8.08
N ILE A 35 -1.24 -2.37 -8.59
CA ILE A 35 -0.15 -2.18 -9.56
C ILE A 35 -0.68 -1.50 -10.82
N GLY A 36 -1.83 -1.93 -11.36
CA GLY A 36 -2.46 -1.29 -12.52
C GLY A 36 -2.72 0.20 -12.31
N LEU A 37 -3.25 0.59 -11.15
CA LEU A 37 -3.49 2.00 -10.79
C LEU A 37 -2.19 2.82 -10.74
N LEU A 38 -1.13 2.25 -10.16
CA LEU A 38 0.19 2.90 -10.09
C LEU A 38 0.84 3.01 -11.47
N ASP A 39 0.67 2.00 -12.32
CA ASP A 39 1.21 1.96 -13.68
C ASP A 39 0.53 2.99 -14.57
N GLU A 40 -0.80 3.14 -14.46
CA GLU A 40 -1.57 4.17 -15.15
C GLU A 40 -1.08 5.56 -14.74
N ARG A 41 -0.96 5.81 -13.43
CA ARG A 41 -0.43 7.08 -12.93
C ARG A 41 0.98 7.35 -13.46
N GLN A 42 1.85 6.35 -13.48
CA GLN A 42 3.20 6.56 -14.01
C GLN A 42 3.19 6.86 -15.50
N ALA A 43 2.37 6.14 -16.28
CA ALA A 43 2.32 6.26 -17.74
C ALA A 43 1.77 7.61 -18.23
N THR A 44 0.93 8.29 -17.45
CA THR A 44 0.41 9.62 -17.79
C THR A 44 1.28 10.78 -17.30
N SER A 45 2.44 10.49 -16.69
CA SER A 45 3.32 11.54 -16.18
C SER A 45 3.89 12.35 -17.35
N PRO A 46 3.98 13.68 -17.22
CA PRO A 46 4.53 14.51 -18.27
C PRO A 46 6.01 14.13 -18.51
N SER A 47 6.33 13.69 -19.71
CA SER A 47 7.71 13.55 -20.16
C SER A 47 8.25 14.93 -20.45
N ASP A 48 9.20 15.41 -19.65
CA ASP A 48 9.84 16.71 -19.85
C ASP A 48 11.01 16.58 -20.86
N GLU A 49 11.25 17.62 -21.68
CA GLU A 49 12.45 17.72 -22.52
C GLU A 49 13.73 17.64 -21.67
N LEU A 50 13.65 18.07 -20.40
CA LEU A 50 14.72 17.91 -19.42
C LEU A 50 14.98 16.46 -19.00
N GLU A 51 13.99 15.56 -19.03
CA GLU A 51 14.20 14.13 -18.76
C GLU A 51 15.10 13.51 -19.84
N GLU A 52 14.89 13.86 -21.12
CA GLU A 52 15.73 13.38 -22.22
C GLU A 52 17.19 13.84 -22.09
N ILE A 53 17.42 15.00 -21.49
CA ILE A 53 18.75 15.59 -21.32
C ILE A 53 19.43 15.10 -20.02
N THR A 54 18.68 14.94 -18.93
CA THR A 54 19.24 14.66 -17.60
C THR A 54 19.09 13.20 -17.14
N GLY A 55 18.19 12.44 -17.76
CA GLY A 55 17.80 11.09 -17.34
C GLY A 55 16.98 11.05 -16.05
N ILE A 56 16.59 12.21 -15.49
CA ILE A 56 15.79 12.30 -14.28
C ILE A 56 14.32 12.25 -14.67
N LYS A 57 13.64 11.17 -14.26
CA LYS A 57 12.18 11.05 -14.41
C LYS A 57 11.48 12.07 -13.55
N THR A 58 10.66 12.92 -14.17
CA THR A 58 9.78 13.84 -13.45
C THR A 58 8.39 13.22 -13.32
N GLY A 59 7.83 13.33 -12.12
CA GLY A 59 6.46 12.93 -11.82
C GLY A 59 5.48 14.07 -12.06
N HIS A 60 4.22 13.82 -11.73
CA HIS A 60 3.17 14.83 -11.81
C HIS A 60 3.40 15.99 -10.84
N SER A 61 3.15 17.19 -11.33
CA SER A 61 3.07 18.41 -10.52
C SER A 61 1.68 18.59 -9.89
N GLU A 62 0.65 17.90 -10.39
CA GLU A 62 -0.73 17.96 -9.90
C GLU A 62 -1.07 16.77 -9.00
N ARG A 63 -1.95 17.01 -8.02
CA ARG A 63 -2.48 15.96 -7.14
C ARG A 63 -3.22 14.88 -7.94
N PRO A 64 -3.22 13.62 -7.48
CA PRO A 64 -4.13 12.62 -8.04
C PRO A 64 -5.59 13.07 -7.92
N ALA A 65 -6.34 12.99 -9.02
CA ALA A 65 -7.78 13.29 -9.03
C ALA A 65 -8.60 12.20 -8.35
N ASP A 66 -8.14 10.95 -8.42
CA ASP A 66 -8.73 9.81 -7.73
C ASP A 66 -8.35 9.83 -6.24
N ALA A 67 -9.34 9.71 -5.36
CA ALA A 67 -9.14 9.80 -3.91
C ALA A 67 -8.32 8.63 -3.34
N THR A 68 -8.42 7.44 -3.96
CA THR A 68 -7.64 6.26 -3.57
C THR A 68 -6.16 6.51 -3.84
N LEU A 69 -5.83 6.94 -5.06
CA LEU A 69 -4.48 7.27 -5.45
C LEU A 69 -3.94 8.46 -4.65
N GLY A 70 -4.77 9.46 -4.36
CA GLY A 70 -4.41 10.58 -3.48
C GLY A 70 -4.10 10.15 -2.04
N ARG A 71 -4.67 9.03 -1.58
CA ARG A 71 -4.30 8.44 -0.28
C ARG A 71 -2.99 7.68 -0.32
N LEU A 72 -2.68 7.03 -1.44
CA LEU A 72 -1.40 6.33 -1.65
C LEU A 72 -0.24 7.30 -1.91
N LEU A 73 -0.53 8.42 -2.58
CA LEU A 73 0.41 9.47 -2.96
C LEU A 73 -0.05 10.81 -2.36
N PRO A 74 -0.04 10.95 -1.03
CA PRO A 74 -0.50 12.16 -0.36
C PRO A 74 0.45 13.34 -0.60
N ASP A 75 -0.05 14.53 -0.33
CA ASP A 75 0.78 15.73 -0.23
C ASP A 75 1.85 15.58 0.85
N PHE A 76 3.05 16.11 0.57
CA PHE A 76 4.20 16.11 1.47
C PHE A 76 4.00 17.08 2.63
N TYR A 77 3.27 18.15 2.36
CA TYR A 77 3.01 19.23 3.30
C TYR A 77 1.50 19.43 3.46
N ARG A 78 1.04 19.53 4.71
CA ARG A 78 -0.33 19.93 5.05
C ARG A 78 -0.28 21.22 5.85
N SER A 79 -1.01 22.23 5.40
CA SER A 79 -1.14 23.48 6.15
C SER A 79 -2.12 23.29 7.30
N ASP A 80 -1.68 23.62 8.51
CA ASP A 80 -2.48 23.61 9.74
C ASP A 80 -2.86 25.04 10.17
N GLU A 81 -3.76 25.18 11.14
CA GLU A 81 -4.09 26.50 11.70
C GLU A 81 -2.84 27.17 12.31
N GLY A 82 -2.54 28.40 11.87
CA GLY A 82 -1.37 29.16 12.31
C GLY A 82 -0.10 28.93 11.50
N ASP A 83 -0.20 28.18 10.39
CA ASP A 83 0.91 27.98 9.47
C ASP A 83 1.41 29.30 8.84
N PRO A 84 2.72 29.58 8.87
CA PRO A 84 3.29 30.77 8.23
C PRO A 84 3.20 30.75 6.70
N LEU A 85 3.04 29.58 6.06
CA LEU A 85 2.89 29.49 4.61
C LEU A 85 1.46 29.83 4.18
N THR A 86 1.34 30.62 3.12
CA THR A 86 0.05 30.81 2.44
C THR A 86 -0.35 29.52 1.74
N LEU A 87 -1.65 29.33 1.52
CA LEU A 87 -2.19 28.18 0.78
C LEU A 87 -1.52 28.01 -0.60
N ASP A 88 -1.30 29.11 -1.32
CA ASP A 88 -0.63 29.09 -2.63
C ASP A 88 0.84 28.64 -2.54
N ALA A 89 1.55 29.08 -1.50
CA ALA A 89 2.94 28.68 -1.28
C ALA A 89 3.05 27.19 -0.92
N SER A 90 2.12 26.69 -0.09
CA SER A 90 2.03 25.27 0.25
C SER A 90 1.68 24.41 -0.98
N GLU A 91 0.80 24.88 -1.86
CA GLU A 91 0.49 24.16 -3.11
C GLU A 91 1.69 24.13 -4.06
N ALA A 92 2.38 25.26 -4.23
CA ALA A 92 3.60 25.31 -5.05
C ALA A 92 4.69 24.38 -4.52
N LEU A 93 4.86 24.31 -3.19
CA LEU A 93 5.79 23.39 -2.54
C LEU A 93 5.40 21.92 -2.80
N ASN A 94 4.14 21.55 -2.58
CA ASN A 94 3.66 20.20 -2.84
C ASN A 94 3.77 19.80 -4.31
N SER A 95 3.49 20.73 -5.22
CA SER A 95 3.63 20.53 -6.66
C SER A 95 5.08 20.17 -7.05
N ALA A 96 6.05 20.94 -6.55
CA ALA A 96 7.47 20.69 -6.80
C ALA A 96 7.95 19.35 -6.20
N LEU A 97 7.57 19.08 -4.94
CA LEU A 97 7.96 17.84 -4.25
C LEU A 97 7.36 16.59 -4.91
N ARG A 98 6.11 16.67 -5.37
CA ARG A 98 5.47 15.56 -6.10
C ARG A 98 6.17 15.28 -7.42
N SER A 99 6.47 16.32 -8.19
CA SER A 99 7.21 16.14 -9.44
C SER A 99 8.59 15.50 -9.21
N LEU A 100 9.26 15.81 -8.09
CA LEU A 100 10.57 15.22 -7.79
C LEU A 100 10.50 13.77 -7.24
N HIS A 101 9.53 13.47 -6.38
CA HIS A 101 9.55 12.25 -5.56
C HIS A 101 8.50 11.20 -5.95
N GLU A 102 7.41 11.58 -6.61
CA GLU A 102 6.34 10.65 -6.99
C GLU A 102 6.87 9.43 -7.79
N PRO A 103 7.82 9.57 -8.76
CA PRO A 103 8.33 8.42 -9.51
C PRO A 103 9.01 7.38 -8.62
N GLU A 104 9.80 7.81 -7.65
CA GLU A 104 10.49 6.92 -6.71
C GLU A 104 9.51 6.24 -5.75
N ILE A 105 8.52 7.00 -5.24
CA ILE A 105 7.47 6.46 -4.38
C ILE A 105 6.65 5.39 -5.12
N ILE A 106 6.23 5.67 -6.36
CA ILE A 106 5.52 4.70 -7.20
C ILE A 106 6.40 3.45 -7.42
N ALA A 107 7.68 3.62 -7.76
CA ALA A 107 8.59 2.50 -7.96
C ALA A 107 8.72 1.63 -6.69
N ALA A 108 8.91 2.25 -5.52
CA ALA A 108 9.01 1.53 -4.25
C ALA A 108 7.73 0.75 -3.92
N LYS A 109 6.56 1.35 -4.13
CA LYS A 109 5.25 0.68 -3.93
C LYS A 109 5.08 -0.49 -4.89
N ARG A 110 5.44 -0.32 -6.17
CA ARG A 110 5.41 -1.39 -7.18
C ARG A 110 6.33 -2.55 -6.81
N VAL A 111 7.55 -2.27 -6.36
CA VAL A 111 8.50 -3.31 -5.91
C VAL A 111 7.92 -4.11 -4.74
N ALA A 112 7.37 -3.44 -3.72
CA ALA A 112 6.75 -4.12 -2.58
C ALA A 112 5.55 -4.98 -3.00
N ALA A 113 4.69 -4.45 -3.87
CA ALA A 113 3.53 -5.15 -4.42
C ALA A 113 3.95 -6.38 -5.26
N GLN A 114 4.97 -6.23 -6.11
CA GLN A 114 5.47 -7.33 -6.93
C GLN A 114 6.11 -8.42 -6.07
N GLN A 115 6.88 -8.05 -5.05
CA GLN A 115 7.47 -9.02 -4.12
C GLN A 115 6.41 -9.78 -3.32
N LEU A 116 5.27 -9.14 -3.00
CA LEU A 116 4.11 -9.84 -2.44
C LEU A 116 3.60 -10.88 -3.43
N LEU A 117 3.35 -10.51 -4.70
CA LEU A 117 2.87 -11.44 -5.73
C LEU A 117 3.83 -12.61 -5.97
N ASP A 118 5.13 -12.35 -6.01
CA ASP A 118 6.16 -13.36 -6.26
C ASP A 118 6.25 -14.40 -5.15
N THR A 119 5.89 -14.01 -3.92
CA THR A 119 5.94 -14.89 -2.73
C THR A 119 4.56 -15.42 -2.31
N LEU A 120 3.49 -15.02 -3.00
CA LEU A 120 2.13 -15.47 -2.77
C LEU A 120 1.89 -16.84 -3.43
N PRO A 121 1.42 -17.87 -2.68
CA PRO A 121 1.12 -19.16 -3.27
C PRO A 121 -0.17 -19.08 -4.13
N LYS A 122 -0.04 -19.19 -5.46
CA LYS A 122 -1.14 -19.00 -6.44
C LYS A 122 -2.45 -19.74 -6.12
N ASN A 123 -2.37 -20.95 -5.58
CA ASN A 123 -3.54 -21.79 -5.25
C ASN A 123 -3.83 -21.85 -3.74
N GLY A 124 -3.31 -20.90 -2.97
CA GLY A 124 -3.24 -21.00 -1.52
C GLY A 124 -2.24 -22.07 -1.05
N GLY A 125 -2.28 -22.38 0.24
CA GLY A 125 -1.37 -23.31 0.90
C GLY A 125 -0.33 -22.60 1.76
N ARG A 126 0.68 -23.37 2.19
CA ARG A 126 1.76 -22.88 3.06
C ARG A 126 2.80 -22.12 2.26
N PHE A 127 3.34 -21.07 2.84
CA PHE A 127 4.42 -20.26 2.28
C PHE A 127 5.36 -19.76 3.38
N GLU A 128 6.55 -19.35 2.97
CA GLU A 128 7.61 -18.84 3.84
C GLU A 128 8.17 -17.54 3.27
N LEU A 129 8.33 -16.52 4.11
CA LEU A 129 8.90 -15.23 3.74
C LEU A 129 10.28 -15.04 4.37
N THR A 130 11.15 -14.35 3.62
CA THR A 130 12.33 -13.67 4.16
C THR A 130 11.87 -12.46 4.99
N GLU A 131 12.75 -11.88 5.82
CA GLU A 131 12.46 -10.62 6.51
C GLU A 131 12.17 -9.47 5.54
N GLU A 132 12.94 -9.37 4.46
CA GLU A 132 12.72 -8.42 3.38
C GLU A 132 11.33 -8.59 2.74
N SER A 133 10.94 -9.83 2.42
CA SER A 133 9.62 -10.12 1.82
C SER A 133 8.48 -9.88 2.80
N ALA A 134 8.71 -10.10 4.10
CA ALA A 134 7.74 -9.77 5.14
C ALA A 134 7.52 -8.26 5.25
N ASN A 135 8.58 -7.44 5.14
CA ASN A 135 8.44 -5.98 5.09
C ASN A 135 7.73 -5.51 3.81
N ALA A 136 8.05 -6.10 2.65
CA ALA A 136 7.33 -5.82 1.41
C ALA A 136 5.83 -6.15 1.52
N TRP A 137 5.48 -7.29 2.14
CA TRP A 137 4.10 -7.65 2.45
C TRP A 137 3.41 -6.61 3.33
N ILE A 138 4.08 -6.12 4.39
CA ILE A 138 3.51 -5.06 5.25
C ILE A 138 3.20 -3.81 4.42
N SER A 139 4.16 -3.34 3.63
CA SER A 139 3.99 -2.13 2.82
C SER A 139 2.83 -2.29 1.83
N ALA A 140 2.79 -3.40 1.08
CA ALA A 140 1.74 -3.65 0.09
C ALA A 140 0.36 -3.84 0.74
N VAL A 141 0.26 -4.60 1.83
CA VAL A 141 -1.02 -4.81 2.54
C VAL A 141 -1.50 -3.50 3.16
N ASN A 142 -0.59 -2.67 3.68
CA ASN A 142 -0.94 -1.35 4.19
C ASN A 142 -1.52 -0.46 3.07
N ASP A 143 -0.91 -0.46 1.88
CA ASP A 143 -1.42 0.30 0.73
C ASP A 143 -2.80 -0.19 0.27
N LEU A 144 -3.06 -1.50 0.28
CA LEU A 144 -4.39 -2.05 0.04
C LEU A 144 -5.41 -1.59 1.09
N ARG A 145 -5.02 -1.57 2.37
CA ARG A 145 -5.89 -1.07 3.45
C ARG A 145 -6.16 0.42 3.33
N LEU A 146 -5.17 1.22 2.95
CA LEU A 146 -5.36 2.65 2.71
C LEU A 146 -6.34 2.89 1.56
N THR A 147 -6.21 2.13 0.47
CA THR A 147 -7.12 2.15 -0.68
C THR A 147 -8.55 1.81 -0.27
N LEU A 148 -8.76 0.65 0.36
CA LEU A 148 -10.07 0.23 0.83
C LEU A 148 -10.64 1.19 1.87
N GLY A 149 -9.80 1.75 2.73
CA GLY A 149 -10.20 2.70 3.76
C GLY A 149 -10.81 3.99 3.18
N VAL A 150 -10.32 4.47 2.04
CA VAL A 150 -10.94 5.60 1.33
C VAL A 150 -12.33 5.22 0.80
N MET A 151 -12.44 4.09 0.11
CA MET A 151 -13.71 3.61 -0.44
C MET A 151 -14.78 3.37 0.64
N LEU A 152 -14.33 2.97 1.84
CA LEU A 152 -15.18 2.66 2.98
C LEU A 152 -15.39 3.85 3.93
N GLU A 153 -14.82 5.02 3.63
CA GLU A 153 -14.85 6.23 4.48
C GLU A 153 -14.37 5.96 5.93
N ILE A 154 -13.34 5.11 6.08
CA ILE A 154 -12.75 4.79 7.37
C ILE A 154 -11.94 5.99 7.89
N GLY A 155 -12.33 6.51 9.05
CA GLY A 155 -11.68 7.63 9.73
C GLY A 155 -12.11 7.72 11.20
N PRO A 156 -11.72 8.79 11.93
CA PRO A 156 -12.06 8.96 13.35
C PRO A 156 -13.57 8.96 13.65
N GLN A 157 -14.37 9.33 12.66
CA GLN A 157 -15.85 9.34 12.70
C GLN A 157 -16.45 8.30 11.73
N GLY A 158 -15.61 7.43 11.17
CA GLY A 158 -16.02 6.41 10.20
C GLY A 158 -16.74 5.25 10.88
N PRO A 159 -17.39 4.37 10.09
CA PRO A 159 -18.16 3.27 10.63
C PRO A 159 -17.27 2.19 11.28
N GLU A 160 -17.58 1.79 12.52
CA GLU A 160 -16.96 0.62 13.17
C GLU A 160 -17.42 -0.71 12.56
N ARG A 161 -18.59 -0.71 11.90
CA ARG A 161 -19.15 -1.83 11.16
C ARG A 161 -20.14 -1.32 10.11
N LEU A 162 -20.33 -2.09 9.05
CA LEU A 162 -21.40 -1.89 8.08
C LEU A 162 -22.54 -2.90 8.33
N SER A 163 -23.77 -2.56 7.97
CA SER A 163 -24.86 -3.54 7.96
C SER A 163 -24.62 -4.61 6.90
N ALA A 164 -25.19 -5.81 7.08
CA ALA A 164 -25.04 -6.90 6.12
C ALA A 164 -25.57 -6.53 4.72
N ASP A 165 -26.56 -5.65 4.67
CA ASP A 165 -27.23 -5.21 3.44
C ASP A 165 -26.48 -4.05 2.76
N HIS A 166 -25.42 -3.52 3.39
CA HIS A 166 -24.65 -2.42 2.85
C HIS A 166 -23.89 -2.86 1.58
N PRO A 167 -23.90 -2.08 0.48
CA PRO A 167 -23.24 -2.47 -0.78
C PRO A 167 -21.74 -2.78 -0.63
N LEU A 168 -21.08 -2.14 0.35
CA LEU A 168 -19.66 -2.32 0.65
C LEU A 168 -19.36 -3.26 1.82
N ALA A 169 -20.34 -4.00 2.36
CA ALA A 169 -20.12 -4.91 3.49
C ALA A 169 -18.98 -5.91 3.24
N ALA A 170 -18.94 -6.51 2.05
CA ALA A 170 -17.86 -7.43 1.67
C ALA A 170 -16.49 -6.74 1.60
N HIS A 171 -16.42 -5.48 1.16
CA HIS A 171 -15.16 -4.72 1.13
C HIS A 171 -14.66 -4.43 2.55
N PHE A 172 -15.58 -4.17 3.48
CA PHE A 172 -15.26 -3.99 4.89
C PHE A 172 -14.70 -5.26 5.52
N ASP A 173 -15.29 -6.43 5.23
CA ASP A 173 -14.75 -7.72 5.69
C ASP A 173 -13.32 -7.95 5.19
N VAL A 174 -13.05 -7.61 3.93
CA VAL A 174 -11.69 -7.67 3.35
C VAL A 174 -10.74 -6.69 4.05
N TYR A 175 -11.16 -5.45 4.31
CA TYR A 175 -10.37 -4.48 5.05
C TYR A 175 -9.99 -4.97 6.45
N GLN A 176 -10.93 -5.58 7.17
CA GLN A 176 -10.69 -6.13 8.50
C GLN A 176 -9.77 -7.35 8.45
N TRP A 177 -9.97 -8.22 7.46
CA TRP A 177 -9.09 -9.37 7.25
C TRP A 177 -7.64 -8.94 6.96
N LEU A 178 -7.43 -7.94 6.10
CA LEU A 178 -6.10 -7.38 5.83
C LEU A 178 -5.50 -6.72 7.09
N THR A 179 -6.32 -6.08 7.92
CA THR A 179 -5.90 -5.49 9.19
C THR A 179 -5.31 -6.54 10.13
N VAL A 180 -6.02 -7.66 10.33
CA VAL A 180 -5.55 -8.78 11.16
C VAL A 180 -4.31 -9.45 10.54
N LEU A 181 -4.28 -9.62 9.22
CA LEU A 181 -3.13 -10.18 8.50
C LEU A 181 -1.86 -9.38 8.77
N GLN A 182 -1.94 -8.05 8.63
CA GLN A 182 -0.81 -7.14 8.86
C GLN A 182 -0.41 -7.11 10.33
N GLU A 183 -1.37 -7.03 11.25
CA GLU A 183 -1.11 -7.03 12.70
C GLU A 183 -0.29 -8.26 13.09
N TYR A 184 -0.72 -9.46 12.69
CA TYR A 184 0.00 -10.68 13.02
C TYR A 184 1.39 -10.74 12.39
N LEU A 185 1.56 -10.23 11.18
CA LEU A 185 2.87 -10.18 10.52
C LEU A 185 3.83 -9.22 11.26
N VAL A 186 3.35 -8.04 11.65
CA VAL A 186 4.10 -7.07 12.45
C VAL A 186 4.52 -7.66 13.79
N LEU A 187 3.59 -8.31 14.51
CA LEU A 187 3.89 -8.92 15.81
C LEU A 187 5.02 -9.95 15.70
N VAL A 188 4.98 -10.86 14.71
CA VAL A 188 6.04 -11.85 14.56
C VAL A 188 7.37 -11.24 14.10
N LEU A 189 7.35 -10.18 13.30
CA LEU A 189 8.57 -9.42 12.93
C LEU A 189 9.22 -8.81 14.16
N MET A 190 8.42 -8.29 15.09
CA MET A 190 8.87 -7.78 16.40
C MET A 190 9.26 -8.87 17.40
N GLY A 191 9.21 -10.16 17.02
CA GLY A 191 9.50 -11.29 17.91
C GLY A 191 8.43 -11.54 18.97
N LYS A 192 7.24 -10.93 18.84
CA LYS A 192 6.10 -11.14 19.73
C LYS A 192 5.23 -12.29 19.22
N PRO A 193 4.59 -13.07 20.11
CA PRO A 193 3.63 -14.09 19.69
C PRO A 193 2.42 -13.43 19.02
N ALA A 194 2.09 -13.87 17.80
CA ALA A 194 0.87 -13.49 17.11
C ALA A 194 -0.32 -14.36 17.59
N GLY A 195 -0.63 -14.27 18.89
CA GLY A 195 -1.78 -14.88 19.56
C GLY A 195 -1.85 -16.40 19.60
#